data_AF-A0A3R7WDU8-F1
#
_entry.id   AF-A0A3R7WDU8-F1
#
_cell.length_a   1.000
_cell.length_b   1.000
_cell.length_c   1.000
_cell.angle_alpha   90.00
_cell.angle_beta   90.00
_cell.angle_gamma   90.00
#
_symmetry.space_group_name_H-M   'P 1'
#
loop_
_entity.id
_entity.type
_entity.pdbx_description
1 polymer ?
#
loop_
_entity_poly.entity_id
_entity_poly.type
_entity_poly.pdbx_seq_one_letter_code
_entity_poly.pdbx_strand_id
1 'polypeptide(L)'
;MAYCGLSEISRGSLAVWRRNLDAFIKTYRVNFIPPFLEPVLYLLALGYGVGALVQDIDGIAYPVFIAPALVSISVMYSAFFECTYSSYVRMYYQKTFDAMVATPLSIEDVITGEILW
;
A
#
# COMPACT_ATOMS: atom_id res chain seq x y z
N MET A 1 -6.11 -14.11 -28.80
CA MET A 1 -7.08 -13.52 -27.84
C MET A 1 -7.24 -14.49 -26.68
N ALA A 2 -6.27 -14.49 -25.76
CA ALA A 2 -6.27 -15.31 -24.55
C ALA A 2 -5.38 -14.60 -23.50
N TYR A 3 -5.80 -13.43 -23.03
CA TYR A 3 -5.11 -12.69 -21.96
C TYR A 3 -5.79 -12.96 -20.61
N CYS A 4 -6.05 -14.23 -20.29
CA CYS A 4 -6.64 -14.63 -19.02
C CYS A 4 -5.95 -15.88 -18.49
N GLY A 5 -4.63 -15.83 -18.44
CA GLY A 5 -3.85 -16.61 -17.48
C GLY A 5 -3.06 -15.59 -16.68
N LEU A 6 -3.38 -15.40 -15.40
CA LEU A 6 -2.35 -14.86 -14.50
C LEU A 6 -1.20 -15.84 -14.61
N SER A 7 -0.07 -15.42 -15.19
CA SER A 7 1.09 -16.29 -15.31
C SER A 7 1.49 -16.76 -13.91
N GLU A 8 1.93 -18.01 -13.80
CA GLU A 8 2.56 -18.48 -12.55
C GLU A 8 3.68 -17.50 -12.18
N ILE A 9 3.87 -17.26 -10.87
CA ILE A 9 4.88 -16.33 -10.35
C ILE A 9 6.22 -16.65 -10.99
N SER A 10 6.65 -15.79 -11.92
CA SER A 10 7.85 -16.03 -12.72
C SER A 10 9.04 -15.28 -12.14
N ARG A 11 10.24 -15.61 -12.62
CA ARG A 11 11.45 -14.82 -12.27
C ARG A 11 11.33 -13.37 -12.74
N GLY A 12 10.60 -13.13 -13.84
CA GLY A 12 10.31 -11.78 -14.34
C GLY A 12 9.42 -11.00 -13.38
N SER A 13 8.33 -11.61 -12.91
CA SER A 13 7.43 -10.98 -11.92
C SER A 13 8.15 -10.62 -10.63
N LEU A 14 9.02 -11.50 -10.13
CA LEU A 14 9.84 -11.25 -8.94
C LEU A 14 10.86 -10.12 -9.17
N ALA A 15 11.40 -9.98 -10.38
CA ALA A 15 12.30 -8.88 -10.71
C ALA A 15 11.58 -7.52 -10.70
N VAL A 16 10.34 -7.48 -11.21
CA VAL A 16 9.49 -6.28 -11.15
C VAL A 16 9.12 -5.93 -9.71
N TRP A 17 8.70 -6.92 -8.92
CA TRP A 17 8.42 -6.73 -7.48
C TRP A 17 9.65 -6.19 -6.74
N ARG A 18 10.83 -6.76 -6.98
CA ARG A 18 12.07 -6.31 -6.36
C ARG A 18 12.44 -4.88 -6.77
N ARG A 19 12.19 -4.47 -8.01
CA ARG A 19 12.35 -3.07 -8.44
C ARG A 19 11.47 -2.13 -7.61
N ASN A 20 10.20 -2.47 -7.39
CA ASN A 20 9.30 -1.67 -6.57
C ASN A 20 9.78 -1.62 -5.11
N LEU A 21 10.23 -2.75 -4.57
CA LEU A 21 10.84 -2.80 -3.24
C LEU A 21 12.06 -1.89 -3.13
N ASP A 22 12.98 -1.93 -4.09
CA ASP A 22 14.18 -1.09 -4.10
C ASP A 22 13.83 0.41 -4.16
N ALA A 23 12.80 0.77 -4.95
CA ALA A 23 12.29 2.14 -5.02
C ALA A 23 11.63 2.59 -3.71
N PHE A 24 10.86 1.70 -3.08
CA PHE A 24 10.23 1.94 -1.79
C PHE A 24 11.28 2.12 -0.69
N ILE A 25 12.30 1.27 -0.62
CA ILE A 25 13.36 1.35 0.38
C ILE A 25 14.13 2.67 0.26
N LYS A 26 14.35 3.20 -0.96
CA LYS A 26 14.96 4.53 -1.12
C LYS A 26 14.12 5.66 -0.54
N THR A 27 12.81 5.48 -0.49
CA THR A 27 11.83 6.52 -0.11
C THR A 27 11.09 6.16 1.18
N TYR A 28 11.56 5.15 1.93
CA TYR A 28 10.82 4.54 3.04
C TYR A 28 10.46 5.55 4.13
N ARG A 29 11.32 6.54 4.40
CA ARG A 29 11.06 7.57 5.40
C ARG A 29 9.83 8.40 5.04
N VAL A 30 9.72 8.78 3.78
CA VAL A 30 8.63 9.63 3.30
C VAL A 30 7.36 8.81 3.10
N ASN A 31 7.49 7.54 2.70
CA ASN A 31 6.34 6.67 2.45
C ASN A 31 5.77 6.01 3.71
N PHE A 32 6.57 5.79 4.75
CA PHE A 32 6.13 5.08 5.96
C PHE A 32 5.78 6.01 7.12
N ILE A 33 6.58 7.06 7.35
CA ILE A 33 6.42 7.90 8.55
C ILE A 33 5.07 8.65 8.54
N PRO A 34 4.67 9.36 7.47
CA PRO A 34 3.40 10.10 7.49
C PRO A 34 2.17 9.20 7.65
N PRO A 35 2.00 8.09 6.89
CA PRO A 35 0.85 7.19 7.05
C PRO A 35 0.81 6.47 8.39
N PHE A 36 1.95 6.31 9.06
CA PHE A 36 2.00 5.76 10.41
C PHE A 36 1.67 6.79 11.49
N LEU A 37 2.14 8.03 11.34
CA LEU A 37 1.87 9.09 12.30
C LEU A 37 0.40 9.49 12.32
N GLU A 38 -0.27 9.52 11.17
CA GLU A 38 -1.68 9.91 11.07
C GLU A 38 -2.62 9.10 12.02
N PRO A 39 -2.67 7.75 11.98
CA PRO A 39 -3.51 6.98 12.89
C PRO A 39 -3.07 7.10 14.36
N VAL A 40 -1.78 7.30 14.64
CA VAL A 40 -1.29 7.57 16.00
C VAL A 40 -1.81 8.91 16.50
N LEU A 41 -1.77 9.95 15.66
CA LEU A 41 -2.33 11.26 15.98
C LEU A 41 -3.85 11.19 16.16
N TYR A 42 -4.56 10.41 15.35
CA TYR A 42 -5.99 10.16 15.55
C TYR A 42 -6.26 9.43 16.86
N LEU A 43 -5.46 8.43 17.22
CA LEU A 43 -5.63 7.72 18.48
C LEU A 43 -5.31 8.61 19.68
N LEU A 44 -4.34 9.52 19.58
CA LEU A 44 -4.07 10.52 20.62
C LEU A 44 -5.22 11.53 20.73
N ALA A 45 -5.69 12.08 19.60
CA ALA A 45 -6.76 13.07 19.58
C ALA A 45 -8.10 12.49 20.05
N LEU A 46 -8.50 11.32 19.52
CA LEU A 46 -9.74 10.64 19.89
C LEU A 46 -9.62 9.95 21.24
N GLY A 47 -8.48 9.35 21.56
CA GLY A 47 -8.26 8.67 22.83
C GLY A 47 -8.23 9.64 24.01
N TYR A 48 -7.56 10.79 23.88
CA TYR A 48 -7.56 11.81 24.92
C TYR A 48 -8.83 12.67 24.90
N GLY A 49 -9.31 13.07 23.73
CA GLY A 49 -10.48 13.94 23.59
C GLY A 49 -11.80 13.20 23.82
N VAL A 50 -12.09 12.20 22.99
CA VAL A 50 -13.35 11.44 23.04
C VAL A 50 -13.32 10.36 24.12
N GLY A 51 -12.17 9.73 24.37
CA GLY A 51 -12.02 8.71 25.40
C GLY A 51 -12.24 9.23 26.84
N ALA A 52 -12.11 10.54 27.08
CA ALA A 52 -12.49 11.15 28.36
C ALA A 52 -14.02 11.30 28.53
N LEU A 53 -14.78 11.28 27.43
CA LEU A 53 -16.23 11.47 27.39
C LEU A 53 -16.98 10.13 27.27
N VAL A 54 -16.35 9.13 26.67
CA VAL A 54 -16.92 7.80 26.39
C VAL A 54 -16.56 6.83 27.50
N GLN A 55 -17.57 6.19 28.09
CA GLN A 55 -17.37 5.08 29.04
C GLN A 55 -16.86 3.83 28.31
N ASP A 56 -16.29 2.89 29.08
CA ASP A 56 -15.84 1.62 28.53
C ASP A 56 -16.95 0.91 27.74
N ILE A 57 -16.59 0.41 26.56
CA ILE A 57 -17.50 -0.31 25.66
C ILE A 57 -17.35 -1.79 26.00
N ASP A 58 -18.37 -2.39 26.60
CA ASP A 58 -18.34 -3.78 27.05
C ASP A 58 -17.11 -4.10 27.94
N GLY A 59 -16.68 -3.13 28.76
CA GLY A 59 -15.50 -3.25 29.62
C GLY A 59 -14.15 -3.05 28.91
N ILE A 60 -14.16 -2.65 27.64
CA ILE A 60 -12.96 -2.32 26.86
C ILE A 60 -12.81 -0.80 26.78
N ALA A 61 -11.63 -0.31 27.14
CA ALA A 61 -11.29 1.11 27.01
C ALA A 61 -11.40 1.56 25.54
N TYR A 62 -12.07 2.69 25.30
CA TYR A 62 -12.33 3.24 23.96
C TYR A 62 -11.08 3.30 23.04
N PRO A 63 -9.88 3.73 23.50
CA PRO A 63 -8.69 3.74 22.65
C PRO A 63 -8.30 2.35 22.14
N VAL A 64 -8.51 1.31 22.93
CA VAL A 64 -8.23 -0.09 22.56
C VAL A 64 -9.26 -0.58 21.54
N PHE A 65 -10.52 -0.18 21.72
CA PHE A 65 -11.60 -0.52 20.80
C PHE A 65 -11.40 0.07 19.39
N ILE A 66 -10.95 1.33 19.29
CA ILE A 66 -10.81 2.02 17.99
C ILE A 66 -9.48 1.74 17.27
N ALA A 67 -8.43 1.35 18.01
CA ALA A 67 -7.12 1.03 17.44
C ALA A 67 -7.14 0.09 16.21
N PRO A 68 -7.82 -1.08 16.23
CA PRO A 68 -7.85 -1.98 15.06
C PRO A 68 -8.56 -1.36 13.84
N ALA A 69 -9.57 -0.51 14.06
CA ALA A 69 -10.25 0.19 12.97
C ALA A 69 -9.30 1.18 12.27
N LEU A 70 -8.52 1.95 13.05
CA LEU A 70 -7.54 2.89 12.50
C LEU A 70 -6.44 2.16 11.71
N VAL A 71 -5.93 1.04 12.24
CA VAL A 71 -4.94 0.21 11.51
C VAL A 71 -5.52 -0.30 10.19
N SER A 72 -6.76 -0.80 10.21
CA SER A 72 -7.42 -1.32 9.00
C SER A 72 -7.59 -0.24 7.93
N ILE A 73 -8.00 0.96 8.33
CA ILE A 73 -8.16 2.11 7.44
C ILE A 73 -6.82 2.53 6.84
N SER A 74 -5.74 2.60 7.64
CA SER A 74 -4.40 2.95 7.15
C SER A 74 -3.87 1.95 6.12
N VAL A 75 -4.08 0.65 6.35
CA VAL A 75 -3.70 -0.40 5.38
C VAL A 75 -4.50 -0.27 4.09
N MET A 76 -5.82 -0.08 4.19
CA MET A 76 -6.69 0.10 3.04
C MET A 76 -6.29 1.31 2.20
N TYR A 77 -6.05 2.46 2.83
CA TYR A 77 -5.62 3.68 2.13
C TYR A 77 -4.28 3.49 1.44
N SER A 78 -3.30 2.86 2.11
CA SER A 78 -1.98 2.61 1.53
C SER A 78 -2.08 1.75 0.26
N ALA A 79 -2.83 0.64 0.32
CA ALA A 79 -3.06 -0.22 -0.84
C ALA A 79 -3.84 0.50 -1.96
N PHE A 80 -4.85 1.30 -1.60
CA PHE A 80 -5.64 2.05 -2.57
C PHE A 80 -4.78 3.06 -3.34
N PHE A 81 -3.95 3.85 -2.65
CA PHE A 81 -3.11 4.86 -3.30
C PHE A 81 -1.98 4.24 -4.14
N GLU A 82 -1.42 3.09 -3.74
CA GLU A 82 -0.48 2.35 -4.57
C GLU A 82 -1.11 1.81 -5.85
N CYS A 83 -2.28 1.16 -5.74
CA CYS A 83 -2.96 0.58 -6.90
C CYS A 83 -3.49 1.64 -7.88
N THR A 84 -3.87 2.82 -7.39
CA THR A 84 -4.47 3.87 -8.21
C THR A 84 -3.45 4.92 -8.63
N TYR A 85 -3.00 5.75 -7.69
CA TYR A 85 -2.20 6.93 -7.97
C TYR A 85 -0.77 6.56 -8.38
N SER A 86 -0.10 5.71 -7.61
CA SER A 86 1.28 5.28 -7.89
C SER A 86 1.37 4.57 -9.25
N SER A 87 0.45 3.65 -9.53
CA SER A 87 0.35 2.98 -10.84
C SER A 87 0.06 3.94 -11.99
N TYR A 88 -0.87 4.89 -11.81
CA TYR A 88 -1.15 5.90 -12.84
C TYR A 88 0.07 6.78 -13.13
N VAL A 89 0.79 7.23 -12.10
CA VAL A 89 2.00 8.05 -12.26
C VAL A 89 3.10 7.28 -12.97
N ARG A 90 3.33 6.02 -12.60
CA ARG A 90 4.30 5.12 -13.25
C ARG A 90 3.97 4.88 -14.72
N MET A 91 2.69 4.75 -15.06
CA MET A 91 2.21 4.54 -16.42
C MET A 91 2.28 5.82 -17.27
N TYR A 92 1.66 6.90 -16.79
CA TYR A 92 1.42 8.08 -17.63
C TYR A 92 2.61 9.03 -17.66
N TYR A 93 3.17 9.38 -16.50
CA TYR A 93 4.21 10.41 -16.39
C TYR A 93 5.61 9.83 -16.44
N GLN A 94 5.89 8.78 -15.67
CA GLN A 94 7.24 8.21 -15.59
C GLN A 94 7.56 7.28 -16.76
N LYS A 95 6.54 6.80 -17.49
CA LYS A 95 6.68 5.83 -18.59
C LYS A 95 7.43 4.55 -18.16
N THR A 96 7.32 4.20 -16.88
CA THR A 96 8.02 3.07 -16.28
C THR A 96 7.54 1.75 -16.88
N PHE A 97 6.23 1.62 -17.14
CA PHE A 97 5.67 0.41 -17.75
C PHE A 97 6.17 0.22 -19.18
N ASP A 98 6.22 1.30 -19.97
CA ASP A 98 6.78 1.28 -21.32
C ASP A 98 8.26 0.88 -21.30
N ALA A 99 9.03 1.40 -20.34
CA ALA A 99 10.44 1.04 -20.16
C ALA A 99 10.62 -0.44 -19.77
N MET A 100 9.73 -1.02 -18.95
CA MET A 100 9.80 -2.44 -18.57
C MET A 100 9.50 -3.37 -19.75
N VAL A 101 8.50 -3.04 -20.57
CA VAL A 101 8.13 -3.84 -21.76
C VAL A 101 9.19 -3.77 -22.87
N ALA A 102 10.08 -2.77 -22.85
CA ALA A 102 11.23 -2.70 -23.75
C ALA A 102 12.38 -3.66 -23.38
N THR A 103 12.33 -4.28 -22.21
CA THR A 103 13.27 -5.32 -21.74
C THR A 103 12.72 -6.72 -22.07
N PRO A 104 13.45 -7.85 -21.88
CA PRO A 104 12.93 -9.18 -22.21
C PRO A 104 11.87 -9.69 -21.21
N LEU A 105 11.12 -8.79 -20.57
CA LEU A 105 9.99 -9.11 -19.70
C LEU A 105 8.70 -9.20 -20.52
N SER A 106 7.87 -10.20 -20.24
CA SER A 106 6.52 -10.26 -20.83
C SER A 106 5.57 -9.29 -20.12
N ILE A 107 4.48 -8.90 -20.80
CA ILE A 107 3.46 -8.04 -20.19
C ILE A 107 2.82 -8.73 -18.98
N GLU A 108 2.64 -10.06 -19.03
CA GLU A 108 2.11 -10.86 -17.92
C GLU A 108 3.03 -10.80 -16.70
N ASP A 109 4.35 -10.85 -16.89
CA ASP A 109 5.31 -10.71 -15.78
C ASP A 109 5.19 -9.36 -15.09
N VAL A 110 5.01 -8.29 -15.87
CA VAL A 110 4.84 -6.92 -15.36
C VAL A 110 3.54 -6.80 -14.56
N ILE A 111 2.42 -7.29 -15.11
CA ILE A 111 1.12 -7.25 -14.43
C ILE A 111 1.16 -8.06 -13.13
N THR A 112 1.66 -9.30 -13.18
CA THR A 112 1.77 -10.16 -11.99
C THR A 112 2.72 -9.56 -10.95
N GLY A 113 3.83 -8.94 -11.39
CA GLY A 113 4.77 -8.27 -10.50
C GLY A 113 4.20 -7.03 -9.81
N GLU A 114 3.35 -6.25 -10.50
CA GLU A 114 2.65 -5.11 -9.92
C GLU A 114 1.49 -5.54 -8.99
N ILE A 115 0.82 -6.66 -9.26
CA ILE A 115 -0.21 -7.21 -8.35
C ILE A 115 0.40 -7.76 -7.05
N LEU A 116 1.60 -8.33 -7.12
CA LEU A 116 2.33 -8.86 -5.95
C LEU A 116 2.95 -7.77 -5.06
N TRP A 117 3.05 -6.54 -5.56
CA TRP A 117 3.64 -5.41 -4.85
C TRP A 117 2.68 -4.85 -3.80
#